data_AF-A0A7S1AMT7-F1
#
_entry.id   AF-A0A7S1AMT7-F1
#
_cell.length_a   1.000
_cell.length_b   1.000
_cell.length_c   1.000
_cell.angle_alpha   90.00
_cell.angle_beta   90.00
_cell.angle_gamma   90.00
#
_symmetry.space_group_name_H-M   'P 1'
#
loop_
_entity.id
_entity.type
_entity.pdbx_description
1 polymer ?
#
loop_
_entity_poly.entity_id
_entity_poly.type
_entity_poly.pdbx_seq_one_letter_code
_entity_poly.pdbx_strand_id
1 'polypeptide(L)'
;ILAQARGLADSCRASLARFHMANASGGHLLQTGKKPQSQKNQQNPDAPLTHCDYHRMLIKDHYGAMPSETFQYDVVYEAFRQDEEFKQNWCVVDCARNSPKESISQENASIRVVMDLPSTQKLYPTAYTPGFSTLPYTATAKPKAQQDVSGLPAGYSVALEVYILEEARRKLAFQRKYRHGQIDPEYQWLDDIIRKHDAEKKHDTQEVANVSNEYHSNRLLPWEDDRAKMWEDASSVRRENLLVSPFESDRGRGYLPPRDAGTWSKTPGKSPAFLQHERETADKVESLFDALMRKTCPDEDY
;
A
#
# COMPACT_ATOMS: atom_id res chain seq x y z
N ILE A 1 60.77 -14.98 -47.99
CA ILE A 1 59.65 -15.95 -47.83
C ILE A 1 60.09 -17.21 -47.07
N LEU A 2 61.19 -17.89 -47.41
CA LEU A 2 61.67 -19.06 -46.63
C LEU A 2 62.31 -18.75 -45.25
N ALA A 3 62.59 -17.49 -44.92
CA ALA A 3 63.06 -17.09 -43.58
C ALA A 3 61.93 -16.76 -42.58
N GLN A 4 60.70 -16.53 -43.08
CA GLN A 4 59.54 -16.19 -42.25
C GLN A 4 58.74 -17.42 -41.79
N ALA A 5 58.99 -18.59 -42.40
CA ALA A 5 58.38 -19.86 -42.02
C ALA A 5 59.12 -20.61 -40.89
N ARG A 6 60.35 -20.20 -40.52
CA ARG A 6 61.08 -20.78 -39.38
C ARG A 6 60.73 -20.15 -38.02
N GLY A 7 60.23 -18.92 -38.00
CA GLY A 7 59.84 -18.24 -36.75
C GLY A 7 58.55 -18.74 -36.10
N LEU A 8 57.68 -19.42 -36.86
CA LEU A 8 56.39 -19.94 -36.34
C LEU A 8 56.47 -21.39 -35.83
N ALA A 9 57.50 -22.15 -36.21
CA ALA A 9 57.68 -23.52 -35.74
C ALA A 9 58.29 -23.61 -34.33
N ASP A 10 59.05 -22.61 -33.89
CA ASP A 10 59.65 -22.58 -32.54
C ASP A 10 58.71 -22.02 -31.47
N SER A 11 57.68 -21.25 -31.85
CA SER A 11 56.68 -20.71 -30.92
C SER A 11 55.66 -21.77 -30.46
N CYS A 12 55.34 -22.77 -31.29
CA CYS A 12 54.43 -23.86 -30.93
C CYS A 12 55.08 -24.97 -30.10
N ARG A 13 56.41 -25.07 -30.05
CA ARG A 13 57.12 -26.10 -29.26
C ARG A 13 57.35 -25.69 -27.80
N ALA A 14 57.33 -24.40 -27.48
CA ALA A 14 57.49 -23.89 -26.11
C ALA A 14 56.20 -23.94 -25.26
N SER A 15 55.02 -24.04 -25.87
CA SER A 15 53.73 -24.06 -25.16
C SER A 15 53.23 -25.45 -24.76
N LEU A 16 53.76 -26.52 -25.38
CA LEU A 16 53.38 -27.90 -25.07
C LEU A 16 54.24 -28.57 -23.99
N ALA A 17 55.36 -27.95 -23.58
CA ALA A 17 56.23 -28.45 -22.51
C ALA A 17 55.86 -27.94 -21.09
N ARG A 18 54.84 -27.08 -20.94
CA ARG A 18 54.36 -26.61 -19.62
C ARG A 18 53.13 -27.34 -19.09
N PHE A 19 52.57 -28.30 -19.83
CA PHE A 19 51.30 -28.93 -19.46
C PHE A 19 51.41 -30.33 -18.84
N HIS A 20 52.62 -30.86 -18.59
CA HIS A 20 52.77 -32.25 -18.11
C HIS A 20 53.68 -32.50 -16.90
N MET A 21 54.04 -31.48 -16.11
CA MET A 21 54.76 -31.69 -14.85
C MET A 21 54.20 -30.84 -13.70
N ALA A 22 53.07 -31.27 -13.14
CA ALA A 22 52.63 -30.95 -11.78
C ALA A 22 51.48 -31.87 -11.37
N ASN A 23 51.74 -33.18 -11.27
CA ASN A 23 50.79 -34.13 -10.70
C ASN A 23 51.54 -35.07 -9.76
N ALA A 24 51.80 -34.60 -8.54
CA ALA A 24 52.12 -35.45 -7.40
C ALA A 24 51.98 -34.65 -6.10
N SER A 25 51.26 -35.25 -5.15
CA SER A 25 51.19 -34.96 -3.71
C SER A 25 50.34 -33.76 -3.24
N GLY A 26 49.29 -34.07 -2.46
CA GLY A 26 48.83 -33.17 -1.40
C GLY A 26 47.31 -33.03 -1.25
N GLY A 27 46.72 -33.84 -0.37
CA GLY A 27 45.76 -33.38 0.65
C GLY A 27 44.40 -32.83 0.19
N HIS A 28 43.36 -33.58 0.54
CA HIS A 28 41.97 -33.15 0.73
C HIS A 28 41.85 -31.70 1.27
N LEU A 29 41.37 -30.77 0.45
CA LEU A 29 40.82 -29.49 0.89
C LEU A 29 39.57 -29.22 0.08
N LEU A 30 38.44 -29.71 0.60
CA LEU A 30 37.11 -29.35 0.13
C LEU A 30 37.01 -27.83 0.19
N GLN A 31 36.90 -27.21 -0.98
CA GLN A 31 36.64 -25.79 -1.14
C GLN A 31 35.29 -25.49 -0.47
N THR A 32 35.34 -24.99 0.75
CA THR A 32 34.19 -24.41 1.45
C THR A 32 33.91 -23.03 0.84
N GLY A 33 33.33 -23.05 -0.37
CA GLY A 33 32.72 -21.85 -0.93
C GLY A 33 31.71 -21.32 0.08
N LYS A 34 31.89 -20.07 0.53
CA LYS A 34 30.92 -19.41 1.41
C LYS A 34 29.57 -19.45 0.71
N LYS A 35 28.63 -20.20 1.29
CA LYS A 35 27.23 -20.24 0.91
C LYS A 35 26.77 -18.78 0.76
N PRO A 36 26.14 -18.38 -0.37
CA PRO A 36 25.63 -17.03 -0.53
C PRO A 36 24.79 -16.70 0.71
N GLN A 37 25.14 -15.62 1.40
CA GLN A 37 24.37 -15.16 2.55
C GLN A 37 22.98 -14.85 2.03
N SER A 38 22.04 -15.77 2.31
CA SER A 38 20.62 -15.53 2.12
C SER A 38 20.31 -14.21 2.82
N GLN A 39 19.94 -13.20 2.04
CA GLN A 39 19.44 -11.93 2.56
C GLN A 39 18.17 -12.28 3.37
N LYS A 40 18.34 -12.46 4.67
CA LYS A 40 17.28 -12.64 5.69
C LYS A 40 16.43 -11.37 5.89
N ASN A 41 16.17 -10.63 4.81
CA ASN A 41 15.26 -9.49 4.78
C ASN A 41 14.13 -9.70 3.77
N GLN A 42 13.74 -10.96 3.53
CA GLN A 42 12.36 -11.21 3.15
C GLN A 42 11.52 -11.08 4.42
N GLN A 43 10.94 -9.89 4.61
CA GLN A 43 9.85 -9.69 5.55
C GLN A 43 8.81 -10.77 5.24
N ASN A 44 8.59 -11.66 6.21
CA ASN A 44 7.55 -12.67 6.11
C ASN A 44 6.21 -11.91 5.96
N PRO A 45 5.50 -12.05 4.83
CA PRO A 45 4.24 -11.33 4.60
C PRO A 45 3.16 -11.73 5.61
N ASP A 46 3.33 -12.88 6.29
CA ASP A 46 2.44 -13.38 7.33
C ASP A 46 2.95 -13.07 8.75
N ALA A 47 4.07 -12.35 8.90
CA ALA A 47 4.49 -11.92 10.23
C ALA A 47 3.42 -10.99 10.81
N PRO A 48 2.93 -11.24 12.04
CA PRO A 48 2.02 -10.32 12.70
C PRO A 48 2.70 -8.96 12.73
N LEU A 49 2.06 -7.97 12.12
CA LEU A 49 2.54 -6.59 12.13
C LEU A 49 2.91 -6.25 13.57
N THR A 50 4.17 -5.90 13.78
CA THR A 50 4.67 -5.45 15.08
C THR A 50 3.68 -4.41 15.59
N HIS A 51 3.16 -4.61 16.80
CA HIS A 51 2.24 -3.67 17.43
C HIS A 51 2.92 -2.30 17.46
N CYS A 52 2.48 -1.39 16.58
CA CYS A 52 3.03 -0.06 16.51
C CYS A 52 2.17 0.84 17.39
N ASP A 53 2.70 1.24 18.54
CA ASP A 53 2.02 2.14 19.45
C ASP A 53 2.03 3.56 18.87
N TYR A 54 0.83 4.07 18.57
CA TYR A 54 0.63 5.46 18.19
C TYR A 54 0.58 6.30 19.45
N HIS A 55 1.65 7.06 19.70
CA HIS A 55 1.67 8.03 20.78
C HIS A 55 1.20 9.38 20.27
N ARG A 56 -0.08 9.71 20.51
CA ARG A 56 -0.51 11.11 20.49
C ARG A 56 0.25 11.82 21.61
N MET A 57 0.96 12.91 21.31
CA MET A 57 1.55 13.73 22.37
C MET A 57 0.42 14.25 23.26
N LEU A 58 0.28 13.66 24.46
CA LEU A 58 -0.70 14.09 25.44
C LEU A 58 -0.32 15.49 25.91
N ILE A 59 -1.24 16.44 25.72
CA ILE A 59 -1.12 17.78 26.31
C ILE A 59 -1.69 17.67 27.72
N LYS A 60 -0.82 17.56 28.73
CA LYS A 60 -1.18 17.72 30.16
C LYS A 60 -2.50 16.99 30.54
N ASP A 61 -2.59 15.69 30.23
CA ASP A 61 -3.71 14.81 30.60
C ASP A 61 -5.10 15.19 30.03
N HIS A 62 -5.20 16.06 29.03
CA HIS A 62 -6.50 16.46 28.45
C HIS A 62 -6.60 15.98 26.99
N TYR A 63 -7.63 15.18 26.69
CA TYR A 63 -8.03 14.88 25.32
C TYR A 63 -8.46 16.20 24.67
N GLY A 64 -7.97 16.46 23.46
CA GLY A 64 -8.25 17.74 22.79
C GLY A 64 -9.74 18.03 22.69
N ALA A 65 -10.12 19.29 22.91
CA ALA A 65 -11.52 19.70 22.85
C ALA A 65 -12.04 19.60 21.40
N MET A 66 -13.17 18.91 21.21
CA MET A 66 -13.87 18.95 19.93
C MET A 66 -14.51 20.33 19.75
N PRO A 67 -14.45 20.93 18.55
CA PRO A 67 -15.11 22.21 18.29
C PRO A 67 -16.61 22.07 18.54
N SER A 68 -17.14 22.86 19.47
CA SER A 68 -18.57 22.88 19.80
C SER A 68 -19.37 23.82 18.90
N GLU A 69 -18.69 24.76 18.24
CA GLU A 69 -19.31 25.79 17.42
C GLU A 69 -18.80 25.72 15.98
N THR A 70 -19.66 26.05 15.01
CA THR A 70 -19.34 25.98 13.57
C THR A 70 -18.12 26.81 13.20
N PHE A 71 -17.96 28.02 13.77
CA PHE A 71 -16.79 28.85 13.47
C PHE A 71 -15.48 28.23 13.97
N GLN A 72 -15.51 27.50 15.10
CA GLN A 72 -14.32 26.83 15.63
C GLN A 72 -13.88 25.73 14.68
N TYR A 73 -14.83 24.94 14.16
CA TYR A 73 -14.57 23.96 13.12
C TYR A 73 -14.01 24.62 11.86
N ASP A 74 -14.57 25.74 11.41
CA ASP A 74 -14.09 26.45 10.22
C ASP A 74 -12.63 26.89 10.36
N VAL A 75 -12.24 27.41 11.53
CA VAL A 75 -10.85 27.79 11.82
C VAL A 75 -9.93 26.56 11.82
N VAL A 76 -10.35 25.45 12.44
CA VAL A 76 -9.57 24.19 12.43
C VAL A 76 -9.43 23.62 11.01
N TYR A 77 -10.51 23.66 10.22
CA TYR A 77 -10.52 23.17 8.85
C TYR A 77 -9.61 24.02 7.95
N GLU A 78 -9.63 25.34 8.11
CA GLU A 78 -8.74 26.23 7.36
C GLU A 78 -7.28 26.04 7.78
N ALA A 79 -7.00 25.84 9.07
CA ALA A 79 -5.67 25.47 9.56
C ALA A 79 -5.19 24.15 8.92
N PHE A 80 -6.05 23.13 8.87
CA PHE A 80 -5.74 21.86 8.19
C PHE A 80 -5.45 22.05 6.70
N ARG A 81 -6.22 22.92 6.01
CA ARG A 81 -6.00 23.22 4.59
C ARG A 81 -4.70 23.96 4.32
N GLN A 82 -4.11 24.64 5.30
CA GLN A 82 -2.86 25.38 5.15
C GLN A 82 -1.64 24.59 5.66
N ASP A 83 -1.86 23.47 6.35
CA ASP A 83 -0.81 22.63 6.94
C ASP A 83 -0.19 21.69 5.89
N GLU A 84 0.62 22.27 4.99
CA GLU A 84 1.32 21.54 3.94
C GLU A 84 2.27 20.47 4.51
N GLU A 85 2.83 20.69 5.70
CA GLU A 85 3.69 19.71 6.37
C GLU A 85 2.90 18.45 6.75
N PHE A 86 1.74 18.61 7.40
CA PHE A 86 0.86 17.48 7.71
C PHE A 86 0.46 16.73 6.43
N LYS A 87 0.05 17.47 5.39
CA LYS A 87 -0.37 16.87 4.12
C LYS A 87 0.74 16.07 3.47
N GLN A 88 1.95 16.62 3.42
CA GLN A 88 3.09 15.98 2.79
C GLN A 88 3.54 14.74 3.58
N ASN A 89 3.52 14.81 4.93
CA ASN A 89 3.88 13.69 5.81
C ASN A 89 2.90 12.52 5.73
N TRP A 90 1.61 12.79 5.52
CA TRP A 90 0.55 11.77 5.47
C TRP A 90 0.04 11.49 4.05
N CYS A 91 0.72 12.00 3.03
CA CYS A 91 0.33 11.87 1.62
C CYS A 91 -1.15 12.28 1.38
N VAL A 92 -1.61 13.36 2.02
CA VAL A 92 -2.97 13.87 1.83
C VAL A 92 -3.12 14.39 0.41
N VAL A 93 -4.08 13.84 -0.32
CA VAL A 93 -4.42 14.23 -1.69
C VAL A 93 -5.27 15.48 -1.68
N ASP A 94 -6.41 15.43 -0.98
CA ASP A 94 -7.31 16.56 -0.79
C ASP A 94 -8.24 16.28 0.40
N CYS A 95 -9.05 17.27 0.78
CA CYS A 95 -9.97 17.16 1.91
C CYS A 95 -11.29 17.89 1.67
N ALA A 96 -12.33 17.45 2.37
CA ALA A 96 -13.66 18.03 2.31
C ALA A 96 -14.27 18.16 3.71
N ARG A 97 -15.24 19.06 3.82
CA ARG A 97 -16.11 19.15 5.00
C ARG A 97 -17.05 17.94 5.02
N ASN A 98 -17.39 17.44 6.21
CA ASN A 98 -18.28 16.29 6.36
C ASN A 98 -19.69 16.57 5.78
N SER A 99 -20.28 17.72 6.12
CA SER A 99 -21.59 18.15 5.60
C SER A 99 -21.55 19.63 5.26
N PRO A 100 -21.37 20.04 3.98
CA PRO A 100 -21.38 21.46 3.62
C PRO A 100 -22.76 22.13 3.76
N LYS A 101 -23.83 21.33 3.90
CA LYS A 101 -25.23 21.82 3.93
C LYS A 101 -25.86 21.80 5.33
N GLU A 102 -25.27 21.07 6.28
CA GLU A 102 -25.84 20.91 7.61
C GLU A 102 -25.09 21.79 8.60
N SER A 103 -25.82 22.37 9.55
CA SER A 103 -25.22 23.01 10.72
C SER A 103 -24.36 21.97 11.44
N ILE A 104 -23.08 22.29 11.66
CA ILE A 104 -22.13 21.35 12.24
C ILE A 104 -22.56 21.06 13.68
N SER A 105 -23.12 19.88 13.90
CA SER A 105 -23.27 19.31 15.23
C SER A 105 -21.93 18.73 15.68
N GLN A 106 -21.72 18.64 17.00
CA GLN A 106 -20.52 18.02 17.57
C GLN A 106 -20.30 16.59 17.04
N GLU A 107 -21.37 15.87 16.76
CA GLU A 107 -21.34 14.50 16.21
C GLU A 107 -20.88 14.44 14.75
N ASN A 108 -21.10 15.52 13.98
CA ASN A 108 -20.74 15.61 12.56
C ASN A 108 -19.48 16.44 12.28
N ALA A 109 -18.78 16.90 13.33
CA ALA A 109 -17.57 17.70 13.22
C ALA A 109 -16.33 16.83 12.86
N SER A 110 -16.30 16.32 11.63
CA SER A 110 -15.14 15.62 11.06
C SER A 110 -14.63 16.31 9.78
N ILE A 111 -13.35 16.11 9.47
CA ILE A 111 -12.77 16.45 8.17
C ILE A 111 -12.64 15.15 7.38
N ARG A 112 -13.23 15.10 6.19
CA ARG A 112 -13.07 13.98 5.26
C ARG A 112 -11.76 14.17 4.51
N VAL A 113 -10.85 13.20 4.60
CA VAL A 113 -9.49 13.32 4.05
C VAL A 113 -9.21 12.15 3.14
N VAL A 114 -8.73 12.42 1.93
CA VAL A 114 -8.24 11.39 1.01
C VAL A 114 -6.72 11.31 1.12
N MET A 115 -6.17 10.12 1.36
CA MET A 115 -4.73 9.91 1.50
C MET A 115 -4.22 8.88 0.49
N ASP A 116 -3.08 9.17 -0.15
CA ASP A 116 -2.36 8.26 -1.05
C ASP A 116 -1.41 7.37 -0.23
N LEU A 117 -1.98 6.54 0.63
CA LEU A 117 -1.27 5.55 1.43
C LEU A 117 -1.46 4.15 0.83
N PRO A 118 -0.51 3.22 1.03
CA PRO A 118 -0.72 1.83 0.67
C PRO A 118 -1.95 1.24 1.39
N SER A 119 -2.78 0.47 0.70
CA SER A 119 -3.93 -0.20 1.32
C SER A 119 -3.56 -1.20 2.42
N THR A 120 -2.30 -1.62 2.49
CA THR A 120 -1.76 -2.45 3.58
C THR A 120 -1.49 -1.66 4.87
N GLN A 121 -1.43 -0.32 4.79
CA GLN A 121 -1.18 0.54 5.94
C GLN A 121 -2.45 0.71 6.78
N LYS A 122 -2.49 0.03 7.92
CA LYS A 122 -3.63 0.07 8.85
C LYS A 122 -3.65 1.29 9.77
N LEU A 123 -2.59 2.09 9.73
CA LEU A 123 -2.34 3.11 10.74
C LEU A 123 -2.16 4.48 10.09
N TYR A 124 -3.01 5.41 10.48
CA TYR A 124 -3.13 6.77 9.97
C TYR A 124 -3.75 7.66 11.06
N PRO A 125 -3.58 8.98 11.00
CA PRO A 125 -4.13 9.88 12.00
C PRO A 125 -5.65 9.89 11.90
N THR A 126 -6.31 9.69 13.03
CA THR A 126 -7.78 9.74 13.18
C THR A 126 -8.26 11.08 13.73
N ALA A 127 -7.34 11.98 14.08
CA ALA A 127 -7.63 13.32 14.55
C ALA A 127 -6.53 14.28 14.11
N TYR A 128 -6.93 15.51 13.80
CA TYR A 128 -6.03 16.63 13.54
C TYR A 128 -6.10 17.63 14.69
N THR A 129 -4.94 18.10 15.15
CA THR A 129 -4.83 19.08 16.25
C THR A 129 -3.96 20.22 15.73
N PRO A 130 -4.53 21.40 15.41
CA PRO A 130 -3.75 22.50 14.87
C PRO A 130 -2.55 22.86 15.75
N GLY A 131 -1.41 23.13 15.12
CA GLY A 131 -0.16 23.46 15.81
C GLY A 131 0.57 22.27 16.45
N PHE A 132 0.03 21.05 16.36
CA PHE A 132 0.71 19.83 16.79
C PHE A 132 1.29 19.05 15.61
N SER A 133 2.61 18.88 15.63
CA SER A 133 3.27 18.04 14.64
C SER A 133 2.78 16.60 14.78
N THR A 134 2.05 16.12 13.77
CA THR A 134 1.58 14.74 13.68
C THR A 134 2.43 14.06 12.62
N LEU A 135 3.44 13.31 13.05
CA LEU A 135 4.42 12.70 12.15
C LEU A 135 4.14 11.20 12.01
N PRO A 136 4.31 10.61 10.81
CA PRO A 136 4.32 9.17 10.67
C PRO A 136 5.49 8.59 11.47
N TYR A 137 5.36 7.35 11.95
CA TYR A 137 6.37 6.68 12.78
C TYR A 137 7.78 6.68 12.15
N THR A 138 7.86 6.68 10.82
CA THR A 138 9.10 6.67 10.06
C THR A 138 9.78 8.03 9.96
N ALA A 139 9.09 9.13 10.28
CA ALA A 139 9.65 10.46 10.18
C ALA A 139 10.60 10.74 11.36
N THR A 140 11.84 11.07 11.04
CA THR A 140 12.88 11.48 12.01
C THR A 140 12.78 12.95 12.40
N ALA A 141 11.72 13.64 11.99
CA ALA A 141 11.55 15.06 12.24
C ALA A 141 11.40 15.34 13.74
N LYS A 142 12.08 16.39 14.20
CA LYS A 142 11.97 16.82 15.60
C LYS A 142 10.57 17.41 15.82
N PRO A 143 9.90 17.08 16.93
CA PRO A 143 8.62 17.68 17.26
C PRO A 143 8.78 19.20 17.33
N LYS A 144 7.99 19.93 16.55
CA LYS A 144 7.93 21.40 16.63
C LYS A 144 7.24 21.80 17.93
N ALA A 145 7.65 22.94 18.49
CA ALA A 145 6.91 23.58 19.55
C ALA A 145 5.50 23.90 19.06
N GLN A 146 4.52 23.73 19.94
CA GLN A 146 3.11 23.99 19.64
C GLN A 146 2.95 25.40 19.09
N GLN A 147 2.39 25.51 17.88
CA GLN A 147 2.01 26.82 17.32
C GLN A 147 0.64 27.22 17.87
N ASP A 148 0.54 28.49 18.28
CA ASP A 148 -0.73 29.06 18.71
C ASP A 148 -1.56 29.44 17.47
N VAL A 149 -2.83 29.06 17.46
CA VAL A 149 -3.73 29.34 16.33
C VAL A 149 -4.66 30.46 16.73
N SER A 150 -4.57 31.59 16.02
CA SER A 150 -5.35 32.78 16.33
C SER A 150 -6.86 32.47 16.33
N GLY A 151 -7.53 32.71 17.46
CA GLY A 151 -8.97 32.51 17.60
C GLY A 151 -9.40 31.13 18.12
N LEU A 152 -8.45 30.21 18.37
CA LEU A 152 -8.72 28.93 19.02
C LEU A 152 -7.88 28.78 20.29
N PRO A 153 -8.47 28.36 21.42
CA PRO A 153 -7.68 27.97 22.57
C PRO A 153 -6.74 26.79 22.25
N ALA A 154 -5.69 26.64 23.04
CA ALA A 154 -4.77 25.51 22.90
C ALA A 154 -5.49 24.16 23.07
N GLY A 155 -5.15 23.19 22.21
CA GLY A 155 -5.57 21.79 22.36
C GLY A 155 -6.88 21.42 21.67
N TYR A 156 -7.42 22.24 20.76
CA TYR A 156 -8.57 21.83 19.95
C TYR A 156 -8.17 20.74 18.96
N SER A 157 -9.06 19.77 18.76
CA SER A 157 -8.85 18.74 17.74
C SER A 157 -10.14 18.36 17.03
N VAL A 158 -10.02 17.98 15.77
CA VAL A 158 -11.13 17.54 14.94
C VAL A 158 -10.88 16.10 14.49
N ALA A 159 -11.94 15.29 14.42
CA ALA A 159 -11.84 13.94 13.91
C ALA A 159 -11.52 13.95 12.40
N LEU A 160 -10.72 12.99 11.95
CA LEU A 160 -10.45 12.75 10.53
C LEU A 160 -11.19 11.50 10.07
N GLU A 161 -12.01 11.64 9.06
CA GLU A 161 -12.63 10.54 8.33
C GLU A 161 -11.75 10.23 7.11
N VAL A 162 -10.87 9.23 7.25
CA VAL A 162 -9.81 8.95 6.28
C VAL A 162 -10.29 7.97 5.21
N TYR A 163 -10.04 8.32 3.94
CA TYR A 163 -10.27 7.50 2.77
C TYR A 163 -8.94 7.21 2.08
N ILE A 164 -8.51 5.95 2.08
CA ILE A 164 -7.34 5.52 1.33
C ILE A 164 -7.67 5.56 -0.17
N LEU A 165 -6.84 6.25 -0.96
CA LEU A 165 -7.10 6.55 -2.37
C LEU A 165 -7.42 5.29 -3.20
N GLU A 166 -6.67 4.20 -3.01
CA GLU A 166 -6.88 2.93 -3.71
C GLU A 166 -8.25 2.30 -3.36
N GLU A 167 -8.63 2.32 -2.09
CA GLU A 167 -9.91 1.79 -1.60
C GLU A 167 -11.07 2.64 -2.08
N ALA A 168 -10.92 3.96 -2.02
CA ALA A 168 -11.89 4.91 -2.53
C ALA A 168 -12.15 4.72 -4.03
N ARG A 169 -11.10 4.55 -4.84
CA ARG A 169 -11.22 4.21 -6.27
C ARG A 169 -12.01 2.92 -6.48
N ARG A 170 -11.70 1.85 -5.73
CA ARG A 170 -12.43 0.57 -5.80
C ARG A 170 -13.91 0.74 -5.42
N LYS A 171 -14.19 1.49 -4.36
CA LYS A 171 -15.55 1.78 -3.89
C LYS A 171 -16.37 2.54 -4.93
N LEU A 172 -15.82 3.59 -5.54
CA LEU A 172 -16.49 4.36 -6.59
C LEU A 172 -16.66 3.55 -7.89
N ALA A 173 -15.65 2.76 -8.27
CA ALA A 173 -15.76 1.87 -9.43
C ALA A 173 -16.88 0.83 -9.24
N PHE A 174 -17.02 0.28 -8.03
CA PHE A 174 -18.14 -0.58 -7.68
C PHE A 174 -19.48 0.15 -7.81
N GLN A 175 -19.63 1.34 -7.23
CA GLN A 175 -20.88 2.11 -7.35
C GLN A 175 -21.27 2.36 -8.81
N ARG A 176 -20.33 2.81 -9.64
CA ARG A 176 -20.57 3.02 -11.08
C ARG A 176 -21.01 1.73 -11.77
N LYS A 177 -20.41 0.59 -11.45
CA LYS A 177 -20.75 -0.69 -12.06
C LYS A 177 -22.18 -1.13 -11.73
N TYR A 178 -22.63 -0.94 -10.49
CA TYR A 178 -23.93 -1.42 -10.02
C TYR A 178 -25.06 -0.39 -10.13
N ARG A 179 -24.75 0.90 -10.31
CA ARG A 179 -25.72 1.99 -10.44
C ARG A 179 -25.72 2.63 -11.83
N HIS A 180 -25.44 1.85 -12.88
CA HIS A 180 -25.49 2.32 -14.28
C HIS A 180 -24.64 3.58 -14.54
N GLY A 181 -23.44 3.64 -13.95
CA GLY A 181 -22.51 4.77 -14.07
C GLY A 181 -22.77 5.91 -13.08
N GLN A 182 -23.82 5.85 -12.27
CA GLN A 182 -24.12 6.86 -11.25
C GLN A 182 -23.34 6.61 -9.95
N ILE A 183 -23.00 7.70 -9.26
CA ILE A 183 -22.39 7.69 -7.93
C ILE A 183 -23.44 8.20 -6.95
N ASP A 184 -23.45 7.64 -5.76
CA ASP A 184 -24.33 8.13 -4.71
C ASP A 184 -23.99 9.60 -4.37
N PRO A 185 -24.97 10.51 -4.26
CA PRO A 185 -24.72 11.91 -3.92
C PRO A 185 -23.86 12.11 -2.66
N GLU A 186 -23.92 11.18 -1.70
CA GLU A 186 -23.10 11.20 -0.49
C GLU A 186 -21.59 11.10 -0.79
N TYR A 187 -21.20 10.42 -1.88
CA TYR A 187 -19.81 10.21 -2.29
C TYR A 187 -19.38 11.09 -3.47
N GLN A 188 -20.20 12.06 -3.88
CA GLN A 188 -19.86 12.95 -4.99
C GLN A 188 -18.56 13.73 -4.72
N TRP A 189 -18.38 14.24 -3.49
CA TRP A 189 -17.17 14.95 -3.08
C TRP A 189 -15.90 14.09 -3.23
N LEU A 190 -16.01 12.78 -2.96
CA LEU A 190 -14.89 11.84 -3.06
C LEU A 190 -14.54 11.60 -4.53
N ASP A 191 -15.56 11.51 -5.40
CA ASP A 191 -15.33 11.39 -6.84
C ASP A 191 -14.67 12.64 -7.43
N ASP A 192 -15.12 13.82 -7.01
CA ASP A 192 -14.58 15.08 -7.49
C ASP A 192 -13.08 15.21 -7.14
N ILE A 193 -12.69 14.85 -5.90
CA ILE A 193 -11.29 14.82 -5.46
C ILE A 193 -10.47 13.83 -6.30
N ILE A 194 -10.96 12.60 -6.48
CA ILE A 194 -10.23 11.56 -7.22
C ILE A 194 -10.06 11.93 -8.69
N ARG A 195 -11.12 12.46 -9.32
CA ARG A 195 -11.07 12.89 -10.72
C ARG A 195 -10.09 14.04 -10.92
N LYS A 196 -10.06 15.01 -10.01
CA LYS A 196 -9.11 16.12 -10.04
C LYS A 196 -7.67 15.60 -9.92
N HIS A 197 -7.39 14.78 -8.90
CA HIS A 197 -6.08 14.18 -8.70
C HIS A 197 -5.62 13.29 -9.88
N ASP A 198 -6.53 12.51 -10.47
CA ASP A 198 -6.24 11.69 -11.65
C ASP A 198 -5.99 12.52 -12.92
N ALA A 199 -6.59 13.72 -13.01
CA ALA A 199 -6.29 14.66 -14.09
C ALA A 199 -4.90 15.29 -13.92
N GLU A 200 -4.56 15.70 -12.71
CA GLU A 200 -3.24 16.27 -12.37
C GLU A 200 -2.11 15.26 -12.65
N LYS A 201 -2.22 14.00 -12.18
CA LYS A 201 -1.22 12.96 -12.46
C LYS A 201 -1.02 12.65 -13.95
N LYS A 202 -2.05 12.83 -14.78
CA LYS A 202 -1.94 12.64 -16.24
C LYS A 202 -1.13 13.76 -16.90
N HIS A 203 -1.26 14.99 -16.42
CA HIS A 203 -0.47 16.12 -16.92
C HIS A 203 1.02 15.92 -16.65
N ASP A 204 1.38 15.53 -15.43
CA ASP A 204 2.79 15.27 -15.06
C ASP A 204 3.41 14.16 -15.93
N THR A 205 2.64 13.10 -16.20
CA THR A 205 3.13 11.97 -17.00
C THR A 205 3.32 12.36 -18.47
N GLN A 206 2.43 13.19 -19.03
CA GLN A 206 2.54 13.66 -20.41
C GLN A 206 3.72 14.62 -20.61
N GLU A 207 4.01 15.48 -19.64
CA GLU A 207 5.15 16.38 -19.73
C GLU A 207 6.48 15.61 -19.74
N VAL A 208 6.63 14.62 -18.86
CA VAL A 208 7.82 13.75 -18.84
C VAL A 208 7.95 12.95 -20.14
N ALA A 209 6.85 12.45 -20.69
CA ALA A 209 6.87 11.72 -21.97
C ALA A 209 7.27 12.64 -23.15
N ASN A 210 6.80 13.88 -23.17
CA ASN A 210 7.13 14.84 -24.22
C ASN A 210 8.60 15.29 -24.14
N VAL A 211 9.12 15.58 -22.94
CA VAL A 211 10.56 15.87 -22.74
C VAL A 211 11.42 14.68 -23.18
N SER A 212 11.01 13.46 -22.83
CA SER A 212 11.74 12.24 -23.23
C SER A 212 11.76 12.06 -24.75
N ASN A 213 10.66 12.35 -25.45
CA ASN A 213 10.56 12.28 -26.90
C ASN A 213 11.34 13.39 -27.62
N GLU A 214 11.40 14.60 -27.06
CA GLU A 214 12.20 15.70 -27.62
C GLU A 214 13.70 15.43 -27.51
N TYR A 215 14.14 14.81 -26.40
CA TYR A 215 15.53 14.36 -26.24
C TYR A 215 15.90 13.18 -27.15
N HIS A 216 14.96 12.28 -27.46
CA HIS A 216 15.22 11.18 -28.41
C HIS A 216 15.18 11.65 -29.88
N SER A 217 14.34 12.64 -30.21
CA SER A 217 14.25 13.16 -31.58
C SER A 217 15.44 14.04 -31.98
N ASN A 218 16.10 14.70 -31.02
CA ASN A 218 17.26 15.56 -31.26
C ASN A 218 18.62 14.87 -31.07
N ARG A 219 18.64 13.57 -30.73
CA ARG A 219 19.88 12.82 -30.47
C ARG A 219 19.89 11.42 -31.09
N LEU A 220 19.30 11.24 -32.27
CA LEU A 220 19.68 10.13 -33.15
C LEU A 220 21.09 10.43 -33.66
N LEU A 221 22.09 9.92 -32.93
CA LEU A 221 23.45 9.92 -33.43
C LEU A 221 23.52 8.94 -34.62
N PRO A 222 24.24 9.27 -35.71
CA PRO A 222 24.26 8.48 -36.95
C PRO A 222 24.62 6.99 -36.82
N TRP A 223 25.10 6.54 -35.67
CA TRP A 223 25.51 5.15 -35.42
C TRP A 223 24.41 4.26 -34.81
N GLU A 224 23.24 4.80 -34.45
CA GLU A 224 22.14 3.99 -33.89
C GLU A 224 21.35 3.23 -34.97
N ASP A 225 21.34 3.71 -36.22
CA ASP A 225 20.77 2.98 -37.37
C ASP A 225 21.54 1.68 -37.68
N ASP A 226 22.86 1.67 -37.50
CA ASP A 226 23.69 0.47 -37.71
C ASP A 226 23.44 -0.61 -36.65
N ARG A 227 23.02 -0.19 -35.45
CA ARG A 227 22.77 -1.10 -34.33
C ARG A 227 21.39 -1.73 -34.42
N ALA A 228 20.38 -1.00 -34.87
CA ALA A 228 19.04 -1.55 -35.14
C ALA A 228 19.08 -2.66 -36.20
N LYS A 229 19.89 -2.48 -37.25
CA LYS A 229 20.11 -3.48 -38.30
C LYS A 229 20.77 -4.76 -37.79
N MET A 230 21.73 -4.64 -36.86
CA MET A 230 22.40 -5.80 -36.24
C MET A 230 21.47 -6.66 -35.36
N TRP A 231 20.46 -6.06 -34.72
CA TRP A 231 19.54 -6.80 -33.85
C TRP A 231 18.47 -7.56 -34.63
N GLU A 232 18.06 -7.10 -35.82
CA GLU A 232 17.17 -7.86 -36.70
C GLU A 232 17.83 -9.16 -37.20
N ASP A 233 19.11 -9.12 -37.55
CA ASP A 233 19.86 -10.32 -37.97
C ASP A 233 20.03 -11.33 -36.82
N ALA A 234 20.26 -10.87 -35.58
CA ALA A 234 20.38 -11.75 -34.42
C ALA A 234 19.03 -12.38 -33.98
N SER A 235 17.92 -11.71 -34.27
CA SER A 235 16.56 -12.16 -33.95
C SER A 235 16.07 -13.27 -34.90
N SER A 236 16.58 -13.29 -36.14
CA SER A 236 16.27 -14.33 -37.11
C SER A 236 16.84 -15.71 -36.71
N VAL A 237 17.94 -15.74 -35.95
CA VAL A 237 18.60 -16.99 -35.53
C VAL A 237 17.92 -17.66 -34.32
N ARG A 238 17.13 -16.93 -33.52
CA ARG A 238 16.48 -17.49 -32.31
C ARG A 238 15.11 -18.12 -32.54
N ARG A 239 14.50 -17.96 -33.72
CA ARG A 239 13.16 -18.52 -34.01
C ARG A 239 13.15 -20.01 -34.38
N GLU A 240 14.31 -20.65 -34.55
CA GLU A 240 14.38 -22.05 -34.99
C GLU A 240 14.53 -23.09 -33.85
N ASN A 241 14.58 -22.69 -32.57
CA ASN A 241 14.93 -23.60 -31.46
C ASN A 241 13.95 -23.65 -30.27
N LEU A 242 12.65 -23.40 -30.46
CA LEU A 242 11.65 -23.57 -29.40
C LEU A 242 10.57 -24.59 -29.80
N LEU A 243 10.90 -25.87 -29.61
CA LEU A 243 9.96 -26.98 -29.57
C LEU A 243 10.30 -27.87 -28.37
N VAL A 244 9.25 -28.28 -27.62
CA VAL A 244 9.19 -29.24 -26.49
C VAL A 244 9.59 -28.63 -25.12
N SER A 245 8.77 -28.65 -24.04
CA SER A 245 7.90 -29.72 -23.53
C SER A 245 6.62 -29.23 -22.81
N PRO A 246 5.53 -30.05 -22.81
CA PRO A 246 4.35 -29.99 -21.94
C PRO A 246 4.48 -30.89 -20.68
N PHE A 247 3.49 -30.81 -19.76
CA PHE A 247 3.35 -31.49 -18.44
C PHE A 247 4.19 -30.85 -17.30
N GLU A 248 3.81 -30.72 -16.03
CA GLU A 248 2.77 -31.30 -15.15
C GLU A 248 2.87 -30.47 -13.83
N SER A 249 1.83 -30.01 -13.12
CA SER A 249 1.03 -30.72 -12.11
C SER A 249 0.55 -29.63 -11.13
N ASP A 250 -0.73 -29.30 -10.99
CA ASP A 250 -1.77 -29.98 -10.22
C ASP A 250 -1.34 -30.49 -8.83
N ARG A 251 -1.72 -29.72 -7.78
CA ARG A 251 -2.00 -30.05 -6.36
C ARG A 251 -1.61 -28.91 -5.41
N GLY A 252 -2.53 -27.98 -5.22
CA GLY A 252 -2.50 -26.98 -4.14
C GLY A 252 -3.69 -27.13 -3.20
N ARG A 253 -3.79 -28.22 -2.43
CA ARG A 253 -4.67 -28.26 -1.24
C ARG A 253 -3.97 -27.50 -0.11
N GLY A 254 -4.43 -26.30 0.19
CA GLY A 254 -4.01 -25.53 1.36
C GLY A 254 -4.42 -26.25 2.64
N TYR A 255 -3.43 -26.65 3.43
CA TYR A 255 -3.61 -27.05 4.83
C TYR A 255 -3.88 -25.79 5.66
N LEU A 256 -5.04 -25.72 6.33
CA LEU A 256 -5.24 -24.80 7.44
C LEU A 256 -4.49 -25.36 8.66
N PRO A 257 -3.65 -24.57 9.34
CA PRO A 257 -2.98 -25.03 10.55
C PRO A 257 -3.99 -25.26 11.69
N PRO A 258 -3.70 -26.17 12.64
CA PRO A 258 -4.54 -26.42 13.80
C PRO A 258 -4.69 -25.15 14.65
N ARG A 259 -5.92 -24.86 15.09
CA ARG A 259 -6.20 -23.79 16.06
C ARG A 259 -5.68 -24.19 17.43
N ASP A 260 -4.61 -23.55 17.88
CA ASP A 260 -4.21 -23.61 19.29
C ASP A 260 -5.12 -22.71 20.14
N ALA A 261 -5.60 -23.31 21.23
CA ALA A 261 -6.47 -22.69 22.21
C ALA A 261 -5.71 -21.72 23.12
N GLY A 262 -6.27 -20.52 23.32
CA GLY A 262 -5.85 -19.54 24.34
C GLY A 262 -4.89 -18.49 23.78
N THR A 263 -5.25 -17.22 23.73
CA THR A 263 -5.42 -16.38 24.93
C THR A 263 -6.09 -15.06 24.52
N TRP A 264 -7.41 -14.96 24.65
CA TRP A 264 -8.11 -13.68 24.61
C TRP A 264 -8.27 -13.19 26.05
N SER A 265 -7.23 -12.56 26.58
CA SER A 265 -7.32 -11.89 27.87
C SER A 265 -7.97 -10.52 27.71
N LYS A 266 -9.20 -10.44 28.23
CA LYS A 266 -9.89 -9.25 28.77
C LYS A 266 -10.54 -8.28 27.77
N THR A 267 -11.57 -8.75 27.08
CA THR A 267 -12.75 -7.89 26.90
C THR A 267 -13.36 -7.61 28.27
N PRO A 268 -13.75 -6.37 28.60
CA PRO A 268 -14.46 -6.08 29.84
C PRO A 268 -15.66 -7.01 29.93
N GLY A 269 -15.77 -7.75 31.05
CA GLY A 269 -16.80 -8.76 31.22
C GLY A 269 -18.18 -8.13 31.01
N LYS A 270 -18.92 -8.60 30.02
CA LYS A 270 -20.34 -8.24 29.84
C LYS A 270 -21.05 -8.50 31.17
N SER A 271 -21.84 -7.53 31.62
CA SER A 271 -22.60 -7.70 32.86
C SER A 271 -23.57 -8.90 32.73
N PRO A 272 -23.91 -9.59 33.83
CA PRO A 272 -24.86 -10.70 33.79
C PRO A 272 -26.21 -10.31 33.14
N ALA A 273 -26.65 -9.06 33.36
CA ALA A 273 -27.85 -8.51 32.75
C ALA A 273 -27.74 -8.38 31.23
N PHE A 274 -26.56 -7.98 30.72
CA PHE A 274 -26.32 -7.89 29.28
C PHE A 274 -26.34 -9.28 28.64
N LEU A 275 -25.71 -10.28 29.27
CA LEU A 275 -25.71 -11.66 28.78
C LEU A 275 -27.11 -12.28 28.78
N GLN A 276 -27.94 -11.93 29.78
CA GLN A 276 -29.33 -12.40 29.85
C GLN A 276 -30.19 -11.77 28.76
N HIS A 277 -30.05 -10.45 28.53
CA HIS A 277 -30.71 -9.77 27.42
C HIS A 277 -30.30 -10.36 26.06
N GLU A 278 -29.01 -10.65 25.86
CA GLU A 278 -28.50 -11.25 24.62
C GLU A 278 -29.12 -12.64 24.35
N ARG A 279 -29.31 -13.46 25.39
CA ARG A 279 -30.03 -14.74 25.30
C ARG A 279 -31.51 -14.55 24.97
N GLU A 280 -32.21 -13.65 25.66
CA GLU A 280 -33.63 -13.39 25.39
C GLU A 280 -33.85 -12.85 23.97
N THR A 281 -32.91 -12.06 23.44
CA THR A 281 -32.96 -11.63 22.04
C THR A 281 -32.71 -12.75 21.06
N ALA A 282 -31.78 -13.68 21.36
CA ALA A 282 -31.52 -14.83 20.52
C ALA A 282 -32.75 -15.76 20.44
N ASP A 283 -33.36 -16.07 21.59
CA ASP A 283 -34.56 -16.91 21.66
C ASP A 283 -35.74 -16.30 20.89
N LYS A 284 -35.89 -14.97 20.92
CA LYS A 284 -36.91 -14.25 20.13
C LYS A 284 -36.66 -14.36 18.63
N VAL A 285 -35.41 -14.24 18.20
CA VAL A 285 -35.05 -14.35 16.77
C VAL A 285 -35.29 -15.77 16.27
N GLU A 286 -34.91 -16.78 17.05
CA GLU A 286 -35.14 -18.20 16.70
C GLU A 286 -36.63 -18.52 16.63
N SER A 287 -37.43 -18.03 17.59
CA SER A 287 -38.90 -18.18 17.56
C SER A 287 -39.55 -17.51 16.33
N LEU A 288 -39.08 -16.32 15.94
CA LEU A 288 -39.57 -15.65 14.73
C LEU A 288 -39.18 -16.41 13.46
N PHE A 289 -37.99 -16.99 13.43
CA PHE A 289 -37.53 -17.81 12.33
C PHE A 289 -38.37 -19.08 12.17
N ASP A 290 -38.63 -19.82 13.26
CA ASP A 290 -39.49 -20.99 13.24
C ASP A 290 -40.92 -20.66 12.79
N ALA A 291 -41.47 -19.53 13.26
CA ALA A 291 -42.79 -19.07 12.84
C ALA A 291 -42.83 -18.72 11.34
N LEU A 292 -41.74 -18.17 10.80
CA LEU A 292 -41.60 -17.89 9.38
C LEU A 292 -41.54 -19.20 8.58
N MET A 293 -40.70 -20.15 9.01
CA MET A 293 -40.52 -21.44 8.32
C MET A 293 -41.81 -22.26 8.28
N ARG A 294 -42.61 -22.24 9.35
CA ARG A 294 -43.95 -22.88 9.37
C ARG A 294 -44.96 -22.20 8.45
N LYS A 295 -44.84 -20.90 8.20
CA LYS A 295 -45.72 -20.18 7.26
C LYS A 295 -45.38 -20.45 5.81
N THR A 296 -44.10 -20.70 5.51
CA THR A 296 -43.62 -20.87 4.13
C THR A 296 -43.69 -22.30 3.62
N CYS A 297 -43.81 -23.29 4.52
CA CYS A 297 -44.04 -24.69 4.16
C CYS A 297 -45.41 -25.11 4.70
N PRO A 298 -46.53 -24.80 4.03
CA PRO A 298 -47.77 -25.52 4.30
C PRO A 298 -47.51 -26.99 4.02
N ASP A 299 -47.80 -27.85 5.00
CA ASP A 299 -47.68 -29.30 4.90
C ASP A 299 -48.33 -29.76 3.59
N GLU A 300 -47.53 -30.21 2.62
CA GLU A 300 -48.06 -31.07 1.57
C GLU A 300 -48.32 -32.42 2.24
N ASP A 301 -49.60 -32.63 2.58
CA ASP A 301 -50.14 -33.88 3.08
C ASP A 301 -49.65 -35.06 2.20
N TYR A 302 -48.85 -35.94 2.80
CA TYR A 302 -48.54 -37.28 2.31
C TYR A 302 -49.40 -38.32 3.02
#